data_AF-A0A4Q3IRN1-F1
#
_entry.id   AF-A0A4Q3IRN1-F1
#
_cell.length_a   1.000
_cell.length_b   1.000
_cell.length_c   1.000
_cell.angle_alpha   90.00
_cell.angle_beta   90.00
_cell.angle_gamma   90.00
#
_symmetry.space_group_name_H-M   'P 1'
#
loop_
_entity.id
_entity.type
_entity.pdbx_description
1 polymer ?
#
loop_
_entity_poly.entity_id
_entity_poly.type
_entity_poly.pdbx_seq_one_letter_code
_entity_poly.pdbx_strand_id
1 'polypeptide(L)' 'MDDPVAGDQLKSIVQRIERLEEEKKTISDDIKEVYSEAKANGYDVKVLRKVIALRKRDLDERKEEEAILDLYLQAVGESA' A
#
# COMPACT_ATOMS: atom_id res chain seq x y z
N MET A 1 33.67 -23.36 -18.30
CA MET A 1 33.72 -22.05 -18.98
C MET A 1 32.82 -21.14 -18.16
N ASP A 2 33.41 -20.38 -17.24
CA ASP A 2 32.69 -19.27 -16.60
C ASP A 2 32.61 -18.17 -17.65
N ASP A 3 31.41 -17.96 -18.20
CA ASP A 3 31.18 -17.02 -19.29
C ASP A 3 31.13 -15.59 -18.71
N PRO A 4 32.12 -14.72 -19.02
CA PRO A 4 32.17 -13.34 -18.49
C PRO A 4 30.90 -12.54 -18.79
N VAL A 5 30.22 -12.86 -19.89
CA VAL A 5 28.97 -12.21 -20.33
C VAL A 5 27.82 -12.46 -19.35
N ALA A 6 27.78 -13.64 -18.71
CA ALA A 6 26.77 -13.94 -17.69
C ALA A 6 26.99 -13.12 -16.40
N GLY A 7 28.25 -12.84 -16.06
CA GLY A 7 28.62 -11.99 -14.93
C GLY A 7 28.20 -10.53 -15.12
N ASP A 8 28.39 -9.99 -16.32
CA ASP A 8 28.04 -8.61 -16.65
C ASP A 8 26.52 -8.38 -16.68
N GLN A 9 25.75 -9.34 -17.20
CA GLN A 9 24.29 -9.26 -17.19
C GLN A 9 23.72 -9.31 -15.76
N LEU A 10 24.23 -10.24 -14.94
CA LEU A 10 23.80 -10.35 -13.53
C LEU A 10 24.12 -9.07 -12.76
N LYS A 11 25.32 -8.49 -12.95
CA LYS A 11 25.72 -7.23 -12.32
C LYS A 11 24.80 -6.08 -12.70
N SER A 12 24.43 -5.97 -13.99
CA SER A 12 23.49 -4.96 -14.47
C SER A 12 22.09 -5.11 -13.84
N ILE A 13 21.59 -6.34 -13.71
CA ILE A 13 20.29 -6.62 -13.07
C ILE A 13 20.33 -6.20 -11.59
N VAL A 14 21.36 -6.59 -10.85
CA VAL A 14 21.51 -6.27 -9.42
C VAL A 14 21.55 -4.76 -9.22
N GLN A 15 22.39 -4.03 -9.95
CA GLN A 15 22.51 -2.58 -9.83
C GLN A 15 21.19 -1.85 -10.13
N ARG A 16 20.41 -2.34 -11.11
CA ARG A 16 19.10 -1.77 -11.41
C ARG A 16 18.10 -2.02 -10.27
N ILE A 17 18.12 -3.20 -9.66
CA ILE A 17 17.26 -3.52 -8.51
C ILE A 17 17.64 -2.66 -7.29
N GLU A 18 18.93 -2.54 -6.98
CA GLU A 18 19.41 -1.74 -5.85
C GLU A 18 18.97 -0.27 -5.98
N ARG A 19 19.08 0.30 -7.18
CA ARG A 19 18.58 1.66 -7.45
C ARG A 19 17.07 1.77 -7.22
N LEU A 20 16.29 0.80 -7.70
CA LEU A 20 14.84 0.79 -7.51
C LEU A 20 14.45 0.63 -6.03
N GLU A 21 15.20 -0.16 -5.25
CA GLU A 21 14.97 -0.29 -3.81
C GLU A 21 15.32 1.00 -3.05
N GLU A 22 16.35 1.73 -3.49
CA GLU A 22 16.66 3.07 -2.95
C GLU A 22 15.55 4.08 -3.26
N GLU A 23 15.08 4.15 -4.51
CA GLU A 23 13.95 5.00 -4.91
C GLU A 23 12.68 4.66 -4.11
N LYS A 24 12.37 3.37 -3.95
CA LYS A 24 11.25 2.89 -3.14
C LYS A 24 11.39 3.27 -1.67
N LYS A 25 12.61 3.26 -1.12
CA LYS A 25 12.87 3.70 0.26
C LYS A 25 12.58 5.18 0.42
N THR A 26 13.09 6.03 -0.49
CA THR A 26 12.82 7.48 -0.47
C THR A 26 11.32 7.75 -0.50
N ILE A 27 10.59 7.14 -1.44
CA ILE A 27 9.13 7.28 -1.52
C ILE A 27 8.44 6.81 -0.23
N SER A 28 8.92 5.72 0.36
CA SER A 28 8.36 5.19 1.61
C SER A 28 8.59 6.13 2.79
N ASP A 29 9.72 6.82 2.82
CA ASP A 29 10.04 7.81 3.85
C ASP A 29 9.22 9.09 3.67
N ASP A 30 9.08 9.60 2.44
CA ASP A 30 8.18 10.72 2.12
C ASP A 30 6.73 10.43 2.55
N ILE A 31 6.22 9.22 2.29
CA ILE A 31 4.88 8.81 2.74
C ILE A 31 4.76 8.84 4.27
N LYS A 32 5.82 8.45 5.01
CA LYS A 32 5.81 8.50 6.48
C LYS A 32 5.80 9.93 6.99
N GLU A 33 6.50 10.85 6.33
CA GLU A 33 6.48 12.27 6.67
C GLU A 33 5.07 12.84 6.52
N VAL A 34 4.38 12.58 5.40
CA VAL A 34 2.98 13.02 5.21
C VAL A 34 2.04 12.47 6.30
N TYR A 35 2.19 11.19 6.67
CA TYR A 35 1.39 10.65 7.79
C TYR A 35 1.75 11.31 9.13
N SER A 36 3.01 11.70 9.33
CA SER A 36 3.46 12.37 10.56
C SER A 36 2.93 13.79 10.64
N GLU A 37 2.92 14.53 9.53
CA GLU A 37 2.27 15.84 9.39
C GLU A 37 0.77 15.74 9.65
N ALA A 38 0.09 14.76 9.06
CA ALA A 38 -1.32 14.53 9.32
C ALA A 38 -1.60 14.27 10.81
N LYS A 39 -0.74 13.50 11.49
CA LYS A 39 -0.83 13.29 12.93
C LYS A 39 -0.65 14.59 13.72
N ALA A 40 0.33 15.41 13.37
CA ALA A 40 0.58 16.70 14.01
C ALA A 40 -0.60 17.67 13.84
N ASN A 41 -1.29 17.58 12.71
CA ASN A 41 -2.51 18.33 12.41
C ASN A 41 -3.79 17.74 13.04
N GLY A 42 -3.67 16.69 13.85
CA GLY A 42 -4.77 16.10 14.61
C GLY A 42 -5.57 15.01 13.89
N TYR A 43 -5.13 14.53 12.73
CA TYR A 43 -5.79 13.43 12.03
C TYR A 43 -5.41 12.05 12.61
N ASP A 44 -6.37 11.13 12.61
CA ASP A 44 -6.11 9.72 12.93
C ASP A 44 -5.42 9.01 11.76
N VAL A 45 -4.12 8.74 11.92
CA VAL A 45 -3.28 8.06 10.93
C VAL A 45 -3.76 6.65 10.61
N LYS A 46 -4.33 5.92 11.58
CA LYS A 46 -4.84 4.56 11.37
C LYS A 46 -6.07 4.60 10.46
N VAL A 47 -6.96 5.57 10.67
CA VAL A 47 -8.12 5.78 9.79
C VAL A 47 -7.68 6.24 8.40
N LEU A 48 -6.73 7.16 8.28
CA LEU A 48 -6.19 7.58 6.98
C LEU A 48 -5.60 6.41 6.18
N ARG A 49 -4.84 5.52 6.82
CA ARG A 49 -4.33 4.30 6.17
C ARG A 49 -5.47 3.41 5.67
N LYS A 50 -6.55 3.27 6.44
CA LYS A 50 -7.76 2.53 6.01
C LYS A 50 -8.40 3.21 4.80
N VAL A 51 -8.53 4.54 4.78
CA VAL A 51 -9.06 5.31 3.64
C VAL A 51 -8.23 5.06 2.38
N ILE A 52 -6.89 5.15 2.45
CA ILE A 52 -6.02 4.90 1.30
C ILE A 52 -6.13 3.45 0.81
N ALA A 53 -6.17 2.47 1.72
CA ALA A 53 -6.36 1.06 1.34
C ALA A 53 -7.71 0.83 0.65
N LEU A 54 -8.79 1.40 1.18
CA LEU A 54 -10.13 1.32 0.61
C LEU A 54 -10.23 2.01 -0.76
N ARG A 55 -9.47 3.07 -1.00
CA ARG A 55 -9.41 3.77 -2.30
C ARG A 55 -8.62 3.02 -3.38
N LYS A 56 -7.84 2.01 -3.01
CA LYS A 56 -7.09 1.16 -3.97
C LYS A 56 -7.92 -0.01 -4.50
N ARG A 57 -9.05 -0.31 -3.87
CA ARG A 57 -9.97 -1.38 -4.26
C ARG A 57 -10.94 -0.87 -5.33
N ASP A 58 -11.51 -1.79 -6.09
CA ASP A 58 -12.59 -1.47 -7.01
C ASP A 58 -13.82 -0.94 -6.25
N LEU A 59 -14.49 0.04 -6.84
CA LEU A 59 -15.61 0.72 -6.18
C LEU A 59 -16.85 -0.17 -6.10
N ASP A 60 -17.11 -0.96 -7.12
CA ASP A 60 -18.32 -1.78 -7.19
C ASP A 60 -18.16 -3.03 -6.33
N GLU A 61 -16.99 -3.66 -6.33
CA GLU A 61 -16.65 -4.72 -5.36
C GLU A 61 -16.85 -4.25 -3.91
N ARG A 62 -16.43 -3.02 -3.60
CA ARG A 62 -16.60 -2.45 -2.25
C ARG A 62 -18.06 -2.25 -1.87
N LYS A 63 -18.89 -1.75 -2.80
CA LYS A 63 -20.32 -1.55 -2.53
C LYS A 63 -21.03 -2.89 -2.33
N GLU A 64 -20.66 -3.91 -3.10
CA GLU A 64 -21.22 -5.24 -2.96
C GLU A 64 -20.87 -5.83 -1.58
N GLU A 65 -19.61 -5.74 -1.16
CA GLU A 65 -19.20 -6.17 0.18
C GLU A 65 -19.89 -5.37 1.30
N GLU A 66 -20.00 -4.04 1.17
CA GLU A 66 -20.67 -3.19 2.16
C GLU A 66 -22.17 -3.57 2.26
N ALA A 67 -22.84 -3.85 1.14
CA ALA A 67 -24.23 -4.30 1.16
C ALA A 67 -24.42 -5.67 1.84
N ILE A 68 -23.49 -6.62 1.62
CA ILE A 68 -23.53 -7.94 2.28
C ILE A 68 -23.21 -7.80 3.77
N LEU A 69 -22.26 -6.96 4.14
CA LEU A 69 -21.91 -6.68 5.53
C LEU A 69 -23.12 -6.11 6.28
N ASP A 70 -23.80 -5.11 5.71
CA ASP A 70 -24.98 -4.50 6.30
C ASP A 70 -26.09 -5.53 6.51
N LEU A 71 -26.32 -6.41 5.54
CA LEU A 71 -27.27 -7.53 5.66
C LEU A 71 -26.93 -8.45 6.83
N TYR A 72 -25.64 -8.79 6.99
CA TYR A 72 -25.19 -9.69 8.06
C TYR A 72 -25.25 -9.04 9.43
N LEU A 73 -24.89 -7.75 9.55
CA LEU A 73 -25.02 -6.99 10.79
C LEU A 73 -26.48 -6.92 11.23
N GLN A 74 -27.39 -6.60 10.31
CA GLN A 74 -28.83 -6.58 10.58
C GLN A 74 -29.33 -7.95 11.08
N ALA A 75 -28.85 -9.04 10.47
CA ALA A 75 -29.24 -10.40 10.88
C ALA A 75 -28.78 -10.76 12.30
N VAL A 76 -27.68 -10.19 12.79
CA VAL A 76 -27.19 -10.38 14.17
C VAL A 76 -27.67 -9.29 15.15
N GLY A 77 -28.56 -8.41 14.71
CA GLY A 77 -29.16 -7.37 15.56
C GLY A 77 -28.26 -6.13 15.75
N GLU A 78 -27.23 -5.98 14.92
CA GLU A 78 -26.40 -4.78 14.85
C GLU A 78 -26.85 -3.90 13.68
N SER A 79 -26.73 -2.59 13.81
CA SER A 79 -26.91 -1.66 12.68
C SER A 79 -25.54 -1.10 12.29
N ALA A 80 -25.24 -1.13 10.99
CA ALA A 80 -24.07 -0.46 10.42
C ALA A 80 -24.08 1.05 10.67
#